data_AF-A0A520HPA5-F1
#
_entry.id   AF-A0A520HPA5-F1
#
_cell.length_a   1.000
_cell.length_b   1.000
_cell.length_c   1.000
_cell.angle_alpha   90.00
_cell.angle_beta   90.00
_cell.angle_gamma   90.00
#
_symmetry.space_group_name_H-M   'P 1'
#
loop_
_entity.id
_entity.type
_entity.pdbx_description
1 polymer ?
#
loop_
_entity_poly.entity_id
_entity_poly.type
_entity_poly.pdbx_seq_one_letter_code
_entity_poly.pdbx_strand_id
1 'polypeptide(L)'
;MGGRYIFAATKTFSFQSGLFAFRAYWLIMGRRFVSIWFYHLLADWQIIRRPELKTLPFIFVLADHGRMMVTAVSELAAKAGVVMGMPAADARAICPGLEVLDDKAGRAEKLLRGLGEWCIRYSPIVSIDSFSMDGLLVDVSGCTHLWDGERNYLIDINSRLKSKGYSVRCGIADTPGAAWAISRYGTRSQILPSGQSVSVLSELSPAALR
;
A
#
# COMPACT_ATOMS: atom_id res chain seq x y z
N MET A 1 -6.43 -9.58 16.92
CA MET A 1 -5.05 -10.13 16.87
C MET A 1 -5.02 -11.31 15.92
N GLY A 2 -4.26 -11.25 14.82
CA GLY A 2 -4.20 -12.31 13.81
C GLY A 2 -4.17 -11.77 12.39
N GLY A 3 -3.10 -11.04 12.02
CA GLY A 3 -2.87 -10.68 10.62
C GLY A 3 -2.61 -11.95 9.80
N ARG A 4 -3.40 -12.16 8.75
CA ARG A 4 -3.24 -13.32 7.85
C ARG A 4 -2.01 -13.11 6.96
N TYR A 5 -0.90 -13.75 7.32
CA TYR A 5 0.29 -13.82 6.47
C TYR A 5 -0.03 -14.59 5.18
N ILE A 6 0.40 -14.06 4.03
CA ILE A 6 0.41 -14.82 2.78
C ILE A 6 1.78 -15.49 2.69
N PHE A 7 1.86 -16.78 3.03
CA PHE A 7 3.07 -17.59 2.83
C PHE A 7 3.00 -18.27 1.47
N ALA A 8 3.97 -18.01 0.58
CA ALA A 8 4.22 -18.88 -0.57
C ALA A 8 5.41 -19.80 -0.25
N ALA A 9 5.12 -21.07 -0.03
CA ALA A 9 6.14 -22.11 0.04
C ALA A 9 6.54 -22.49 -1.40
N THR A 10 7.66 -21.98 -1.90
CA THR A 10 8.34 -22.56 -3.08
C THR A 10 9.78 -22.05 -3.17
N LYS A 11 10.69 -22.76 -2.51
CA LYS A 11 12.03 -23.12 -2.98
C LYS A 11 12.71 -23.99 -1.92
N THR A 12 12.92 -25.26 -2.26
CA THR A 12 13.79 -26.18 -1.53
C THR A 12 15.23 -25.65 -1.63
N PHE A 13 15.72 -25.03 -0.55
CA PHE A 13 17.13 -24.71 -0.38
C PHE A 13 17.80 -25.89 0.33
N SER A 14 18.80 -26.50 -0.32
CA SER A 14 19.59 -27.60 0.24
C SER A 14 20.24 -27.15 1.55
N PHE A 15 20.00 -27.92 2.60
CA PHE A 15 20.23 -27.57 4.00
C PHE A 15 21.32 -28.49 4.54
N GLN A 16 22.55 -28.00 4.76
CA GLN A 16 23.45 -28.71 5.70
C GLN A 16 24.61 -27.93 6.33
N SER A 17 24.87 -26.66 6.01
CA SER A 17 26.00 -25.94 6.66
C SER A 17 25.82 -24.43 6.90
N GLY A 18 24.61 -23.89 6.77
CA GLY A 18 24.35 -22.44 6.85
C GLY A 18 23.65 -21.92 8.12
N LEU A 19 23.18 -22.79 9.02
CA LEU A 19 22.18 -22.39 10.03
C LEU A 19 22.72 -21.45 11.12
N PHE A 20 24.00 -21.55 11.48
CA PHE A 20 24.64 -20.66 12.46
C PHE A 20 25.03 -19.30 11.86
N ALA A 21 25.58 -19.30 10.64
CA ALA A 21 25.88 -18.06 9.93
C ALA A 21 24.60 -17.28 9.58
N PHE A 22 23.53 -17.97 9.17
CA PHE A 22 22.25 -17.33 8.88
C PHE A 22 21.60 -16.74 10.14
N ARG A 23 21.65 -17.41 11.30
CA ARG A 23 21.15 -16.85 12.58
C ARG A 23 21.96 -15.65 13.06
N ALA A 24 23.29 -15.70 12.97
CA ALA A 24 24.16 -14.59 13.36
C ALA A 24 24.03 -13.41 12.39
N TYR A 25 23.95 -13.67 11.08
CA TYR A 25 23.74 -12.65 10.06
C TYR A 25 22.34 -12.03 10.16
N TRP A 26 21.31 -12.81 10.49
CA TRP A 26 19.95 -12.32 10.76
C TRP A 26 19.84 -11.54 12.09
N LEU A 27 20.76 -11.78 13.04
CA LEU A 27 20.92 -10.97 14.26
C LEU A 27 21.71 -9.67 14.00
N ILE A 28 22.60 -9.64 13.00
CA ILE A 28 23.41 -8.48 12.61
C ILE A 28 22.65 -7.57 11.62
N MET A 29 21.78 -8.14 10.79
CA MET A 29 20.94 -7.39 9.86
C MET A 29 19.71 -6.84 10.59
N GLY A 30 19.69 -5.53 10.81
CA GLY A 30 18.54 -4.83 11.37
C GLY A 30 17.27 -5.15 10.58
N ARG A 31 16.13 -5.26 11.29
CA ARG A 31 14.83 -5.47 10.63
C ARG A 31 14.54 -4.30 9.70
N ARG A 32 14.02 -4.57 8.51
CA ARG A 32 13.65 -3.55 7.53
C ARG A 32 12.29 -3.84 6.95
N PHE A 33 11.46 -2.80 6.84
CA PHE A 33 10.09 -2.90 6.37
C PHE A 33 9.86 -1.90 5.24
N VAL A 34 9.10 -2.32 4.24
CA VAL A 34 8.52 -1.44 3.23
C VAL A 34 7.03 -1.31 3.50
N SER A 35 6.53 -0.08 3.63
CA SER A 35 5.10 0.19 3.47
C SER A 35 4.84 0.71 2.05
N ILE A 36 3.88 0.12 1.37
CA ILE A 36 3.41 0.53 0.05
C ILE A 36 2.00 1.08 0.22
N TRP A 37 1.83 2.39 0.03
CA TRP A 37 0.54 3.06 0.10
C TRP A 37 -0.02 3.32 -1.29
N PHE A 38 -1.29 2.96 -1.50
CA PHE A 38 -2.04 3.17 -2.74
C PHE A 38 -3.06 4.29 -2.53
N TYR A 39 -2.80 5.50 -3.03
CA TYR A 39 -3.66 6.68 -2.76
C TYR A 39 -5.10 6.48 -3.23
N HIS A 40 -5.23 5.85 -4.40
CA HIS A 40 -6.49 5.75 -5.13
C HIS A 40 -6.74 4.29 -5.52
N LEU A 41 -6.43 3.34 -4.62
CA LEU A 41 -6.41 1.90 -4.85
C LEU A 41 -7.51 1.38 -5.80
N LEU A 42 -8.78 1.60 -5.45
CA LEU A 42 -9.92 1.12 -6.24
C LEU A 42 -10.14 1.92 -7.52
N ALA A 43 -9.88 3.23 -7.50
CA ALA A 43 -10.02 4.07 -8.69
C ALA A 43 -8.94 3.76 -9.73
N ASP A 44 -7.67 3.64 -9.32
CA ASP A 44 -6.57 3.21 -10.17
C ASP A 44 -6.85 1.83 -10.78
N TRP A 45 -7.26 0.85 -9.96
CA TRP A 45 -7.65 -0.48 -10.44
C TRP A 45 -8.75 -0.45 -11.49
N GLN A 46 -9.74 0.44 -11.30
CA GLN A 46 -10.83 0.59 -12.25
C GLN A 46 -10.36 1.24 -13.56
N ILE A 47 -9.52 2.27 -13.49
CA ILE A 47 -8.93 2.94 -14.66
C ILE A 47 -8.05 1.97 -15.46
N ILE A 48 -7.29 1.11 -14.80
CA ILE A 48 -6.48 0.07 -15.47
C ILE A 48 -7.36 -0.85 -16.33
N ARG A 49 -8.58 -1.14 -15.89
CA ARG A 49 -9.53 -2.00 -16.60
C ARG A 49 -10.39 -1.26 -17.61
N ARG A 50 -10.62 0.03 -17.37
CA ARG A 50 -11.48 0.93 -18.14
C ARG A 50 -10.76 2.26 -18.33
N PRO A 51 -9.80 2.35 -19.26
CA PRO A 51 -8.98 3.55 -19.46
C PRO A 51 -9.79 4.81 -19.77
N GLU A 52 -10.99 4.67 -20.32
CA GLU A 52 -11.92 5.77 -20.60
C GLU A 52 -12.37 6.54 -19.34
N LEU A 53 -12.29 5.91 -18.16
CA LEU A 53 -12.64 6.57 -16.89
C LEU A 53 -11.56 7.55 -16.40
N LYS A 54 -10.37 7.59 -17.02
CA LYS A 54 -9.29 8.49 -16.63
C LYS A 54 -9.68 9.98 -16.77
N THR A 55 -10.59 10.30 -17.69
CA THR A 55 -11.03 11.67 -17.98
C THR A 55 -12.39 12.02 -17.38
N LEU A 56 -12.98 11.13 -16.57
CA LEU A 56 -14.30 11.32 -16.00
C LEU A 56 -14.25 11.27 -14.47
N PRO A 57 -15.00 12.12 -13.76
CA PRO A 57 -15.18 11.95 -12.32
C PRO A 57 -16.07 10.73 -12.09
N PHE A 58 -15.60 9.82 -11.23
CA PHE A 58 -16.40 8.67 -10.80
C PHE A 58 -16.21 8.34 -9.31
N ILE A 59 -17.19 7.64 -8.75
CA ILE A 59 -17.19 7.09 -7.39
C ILE A 59 -17.60 5.63 -7.38
N PHE A 60 -17.15 4.92 -6.35
CA PHE A 60 -17.73 3.65 -5.94
C PHE A 60 -18.74 3.87 -4.82
N VAL A 61 -19.85 3.13 -4.85
CA VAL A 61 -20.90 3.22 -3.84
C VAL A 61 -21.32 1.85 -3.32
N LEU A 62 -21.67 1.80 -2.04
CA LEU A 62 -22.23 0.61 -1.41
C LEU A 62 -23.46 1.03 -0.58
N ALA A 63 -24.46 0.15 -0.53
CA ALA A 63 -25.66 0.39 0.25
C ALA A 63 -25.35 0.26 1.75
N ASP A 64 -25.68 1.29 2.52
CA ASP A 64 -25.53 1.35 3.96
C ASP A 64 -26.79 1.96 4.59
N HIS A 65 -27.46 1.20 5.46
CA HIS A 65 -28.70 1.61 6.15
C HIS A 65 -29.76 2.25 5.22
N GLY A 66 -29.92 1.70 4.00
CA GLY A 66 -30.89 2.17 3.00
C GLY A 66 -30.45 3.36 2.15
N ARG A 67 -29.20 3.82 2.28
CA ARG A 67 -28.61 4.89 1.46
C ARG A 67 -27.42 4.37 0.66
N MET A 68 -27.18 4.91 -0.53
CA MET A 68 -25.95 4.62 -1.28
C MET A 68 -24.85 5.56 -0.77
N MET A 69 -23.80 4.99 -0.20
CA MET A 69 -22.69 5.72 0.40
C MET A 69 -21.42 5.56 -0.43
N VAL A 70 -20.67 6.65 -0.59
CA VAL A 70 -19.40 6.66 -1.32
C VAL A 70 -18.34 5.86 -0.56
N THR A 71 -17.79 4.82 -1.19
CA THR A 71 -16.75 3.95 -0.60
C THR A 71 -15.36 4.17 -1.18
N ALA A 72 -15.27 4.68 -2.41
CA ALA A 72 -14.00 5.14 -2.99
C ALA A 72 -14.26 6.24 -4.03
N VAL A 73 -13.25 7.09 -4.23
CA VAL A 73 -13.37 8.31 -5.04
C VAL A 73 -12.22 8.39 -6.03
N SER A 74 -12.53 8.75 -7.28
CA SER A 74 -11.52 9.09 -8.29
C SER A 74 -10.87 10.44 -8.00
N GLU A 75 -9.67 10.68 -8.52
CA GLU A 75 -8.96 11.95 -8.31
C GLU A 75 -9.78 13.16 -8.79
N LEU A 76 -10.47 13.06 -9.93
CA LEU A 76 -11.30 14.13 -10.48
C LEU A 76 -12.52 14.43 -9.60
N ALA A 77 -13.19 13.39 -9.09
CA ALA A 77 -14.31 13.57 -8.14
C ALA A 77 -13.83 14.16 -6.80
N ALA A 78 -12.65 13.74 -6.31
CA ALA A 78 -12.06 14.28 -5.09
C ALA A 78 -11.71 15.78 -5.25
N LYS A 79 -11.16 16.18 -6.40
CA LYS A 79 -10.90 17.60 -6.73
C LYS A 79 -12.17 18.44 -6.79
N ALA A 80 -13.30 17.85 -7.16
CA ALA A 80 -14.60 18.51 -7.13
C ALA A 80 -15.19 18.64 -5.71
N GLY A 81 -14.58 18.01 -4.70
CA GLY A 81 -15.02 18.08 -3.30
C GLY A 81 -15.78 16.84 -2.81
N VAL A 82 -15.88 15.78 -3.63
CA VAL A 82 -16.49 14.51 -3.20
C VAL A 82 -15.54 13.77 -2.27
N VAL A 83 -16.04 13.27 -1.15
CA VAL A 83 -15.25 12.51 -0.16
C VAL A 83 -15.88 11.16 0.14
N MET A 84 -15.07 10.20 0.62
CA MET A 84 -15.58 8.92 1.12
C MET A 84 -16.51 9.12 2.32
N GLY A 85 -17.52 8.26 2.45
CA GLY A 85 -18.55 8.37 3.49
C GLY A 85 -19.66 9.38 3.20
N MET A 86 -19.59 10.09 2.08
CA MET A 86 -20.66 10.99 1.62
C MET A 86 -21.82 10.19 1.00
N PRO A 87 -23.09 10.62 1.15
CA PRO A 87 -24.19 10.08 0.36
C PRO A 87 -23.99 10.30 -1.14
N ALA A 88 -24.32 9.31 -1.97
CA ALA A 88 -24.16 9.41 -3.42
C ALA A 88 -24.99 10.54 -4.05
N ALA A 89 -26.13 10.90 -3.43
CA ALA A 89 -26.94 12.03 -3.87
C ALA A 89 -26.19 13.37 -3.71
N ASP A 90 -25.53 13.57 -2.56
CA ASP A 90 -24.75 14.78 -2.30
C ASP A 90 -23.53 14.85 -3.21
N ALA A 91 -22.87 13.72 -3.45
CA ALA A 91 -21.75 13.63 -4.38
C ALA A 91 -22.15 14.05 -5.81
N ARG A 92 -23.33 13.63 -6.29
CA ARG A 92 -23.86 14.05 -7.60
C ARG A 92 -24.22 15.53 -7.65
N ALA A 93 -24.67 16.10 -6.53
CA ALA A 93 -24.96 17.54 -6.44
C ALA A 93 -23.67 18.37 -6.52
N ILE A 94 -22.60 17.91 -5.87
CA ILE A 94 -21.28 18.56 -5.87
C ILE A 94 -20.59 18.45 -7.23
N CYS A 95 -20.69 17.29 -7.88
CA CYS A 95 -20.01 17.01 -9.15
C CYS A 95 -21.02 16.61 -10.24
N PRO A 96 -21.54 17.58 -11.01
CA PRO A 96 -22.36 17.28 -12.18
C PRO A 96 -21.59 16.40 -13.18
N GLY A 97 -22.23 15.36 -13.72
CA GLY A 97 -21.58 14.38 -14.61
C GLY A 97 -20.80 13.28 -13.89
N LEU A 98 -20.98 13.14 -12.56
CA LEU A 98 -20.36 12.08 -11.77
C LEU A 98 -20.89 10.68 -12.15
N GLU A 99 -19.98 9.83 -12.61
CA GLU A 99 -20.24 8.42 -12.83
C GLU A 99 -20.28 7.65 -11.50
N VAL A 100 -21.28 6.78 -11.34
CA VAL A 100 -21.49 6.04 -10.09
C VAL A 100 -21.40 4.56 -10.38
N LEU A 101 -20.41 3.92 -9.74
CA LEU A 101 -20.09 2.51 -9.93
C LEU A 101 -20.47 1.72 -8.68
N ASP A 102 -21.08 0.55 -8.86
CA ASP A 102 -21.38 -0.33 -7.74
C ASP A 102 -20.09 -0.90 -7.14
N ASP A 103 -19.95 -0.74 -5.82
CA ASP A 103 -18.92 -1.40 -5.03
C ASP A 103 -19.39 -2.78 -4.55
N LYS A 104 -18.44 -3.57 -4.02
CA LYS A 104 -18.70 -4.86 -3.37
C LYS A 104 -17.95 -4.90 -2.04
N ALA A 105 -18.60 -5.42 -1.00
CA ALA A 105 -17.96 -5.65 0.28
C ALA A 105 -16.67 -6.47 0.10
N GLY A 106 -15.57 -6.02 0.73
CA GLY A 106 -14.27 -6.68 0.65
C GLY A 106 -13.51 -6.51 -0.67
N ARG A 107 -13.98 -5.68 -1.62
CA ARG A 107 -13.27 -5.47 -2.91
C ARG A 107 -11.84 -4.98 -2.72
N ALA A 108 -11.65 -3.96 -1.88
CA ALA A 108 -10.33 -3.41 -1.57
C ALA A 108 -9.40 -4.48 -0.96
N GLU A 109 -9.90 -5.27 0.00
CA GLU A 109 -9.12 -6.36 0.61
C GLU A 109 -8.72 -7.42 -0.42
N LYS A 110 -9.67 -7.85 -1.28
CA LYS A 110 -9.40 -8.83 -2.34
C LYS A 110 -8.35 -8.31 -3.33
N LEU A 111 -8.42 -7.03 -3.68
CA LEU A 111 -7.43 -6.40 -4.55
C LEU A 111 -6.05 -6.34 -3.88
N LEU A 112 -5.98 -5.90 -2.62
CA LEU A 112 -4.73 -5.86 -1.86
C LEU A 112 -4.13 -7.25 -1.68
N ARG A 113 -4.95 -8.29 -1.52
CA ARG A 113 -4.47 -9.68 -1.49
C ARG A 113 -3.75 -10.05 -2.79
N GLY A 114 -4.36 -9.78 -3.95
CA GLY A 114 -3.72 -10.03 -5.25
C GLY A 114 -2.46 -9.20 -5.49
N LEU A 115 -2.45 -7.93 -5.05
CA LEU A 115 -1.24 -7.09 -5.08
C LEU A 115 -0.16 -7.62 -4.13
N GLY A 116 -0.56 -8.13 -2.97
CA GLY A 116 0.34 -8.76 -1.99
C GLY A 116 0.98 -10.03 -2.54
N GLU A 117 0.20 -10.89 -3.19
CA GLU A 117 0.70 -12.08 -3.90
C GLU A 117 1.69 -11.69 -5.00
N TRP A 118 1.41 -10.64 -5.77
CA TRP A 118 2.37 -10.11 -6.76
C TRP A 118 3.66 -9.59 -6.11
N CYS A 119 3.57 -9.01 -4.90
CA CYS A 119 4.71 -8.52 -4.12
C CYS A 119 5.58 -9.63 -3.51
N ILE A 120 5.17 -10.90 -3.53
CA ILE A 120 5.98 -12.03 -3.02
C ILE A 120 7.35 -12.12 -3.69
N ARG A 121 7.47 -11.61 -4.92
CA ARG A 121 8.74 -11.49 -5.64
C ARG A 121 9.80 -10.67 -4.91
N TYR A 122 9.38 -9.78 -4.01
CA TYR A 122 10.24 -8.88 -3.25
C TYR A 122 10.56 -9.45 -1.86
N SER A 123 9.58 -10.10 -1.22
CA SER A 123 9.77 -10.78 0.06
C SER A 123 8.72 -11.86 0.26
N PRO A 124 9.06 -12.98 0.92
CA PRO A 124 8.08 -14.01 1.31
C PRO A 124 7.08 -13.54 2.37
N ILE A 125 7.31 -12.40 3.05
CA ILE A 125 6.47 -11.91 4.14
C ILE A 125 5.81 -10.59 3.71
N VAL A 126 4.57 -10.71 3.26
CA VAL A 126 3.70 -9.59 2.88
C VAL A 126 2.41 -9.64 3.68
N SER A 127 1.96 -8.49 4.18
CA SER A 127 0.70 -8.32 4.88
C SER A 127 -0.08 -7.11 4.37
N ILE A 128 -1.40 -7.17 4.53
CA ILE A 128 -2.30 -6.05 4.22
C ILE A 128 -2.34 -5.11 5.43
N ASP A 129 -2.32 -3.80 5.19
CA ASP A 129 -2.56 -2.79 6.24
C ASP A 129 -4.02 -2.86 6.69
N SER A 130 -4.27 -3.55 7.80
CA SER A 130 -5.61 -3.82 8.30
C SER A 130 -6.33 -2.61 8.89
N PHE A 131 -5.65 -1.48 9.08
CA PHE A 131 -6.27 -0.29 9.65
C PHE A 131 -6.93 0.57 8.58
N SER A 132 -6.18 0.92 7.53
CA SER A 132 -6.65 1.83 6.49
C SER A 132 -7.04 1.13 5.18
N MET A 133 -6.75 -0.17 5.03
CA MET A 133 -7.16 -1.00 3.87
C MET A 133 -6.81 -0.39 2.50
N ASP A 134 -5.69 0.31 2.44
CA ASP A 134 -5.19 1.08 1.30
C ASP A 134 -3.68 0.85 1.08
N GLY A 135 -3.12 -0.19 1.69
CA GLY A 135 -1.68 -0.41 1.70
C GLY A 135 -1.25 -1.84 1.98
N LEU A 136 0.00 -2.09 1.64
CA LEU A 136 0.73 -3.31 1.98
C LEU A 136 1.90 -2.98 2.90
N LEU A 137 2.23 -3.93 3.76
CA LEU A 137 3.44 -3.94 4.55
C LEU A 137 4.26 -5.17 4.18
N VAL A 138 5.55 -4.97 3.93
CA VAL A 138 6.47 -6.01 3.47
C VAL A 138 7.66 -6.03 4.41
N ASP A 139 7.95 -7.18 5.04
CA ASP A 139 9.19 -7.36 5.79
C ASP A 139 10.29 -7.69 4.78
N VAL A 140 11.21 -6.75 4.55
CA VAL A 140 12.26 -6.87 3.53
C VAL A 140 13.62 -7.17 4.14
N SER A 141 13.64 -7.59 5.40
CA SER A 141 14.86 -7.93 6.14
C SER A 141 15.66 -8.95 5.35
N GLY A 142 16.89 -8.59 4.98
CA GLY A 142 17.78 -9.44 4.20
C GLY A 142 17.37 -9.67 2.73
N CYS A 143 16.37 -8.99 2.18
CA CYS A 143 15.94 -9.18 0.77
C CYS A 143 16.57 -8.15 -0.18
N THR A 144 16.89 -6.96 0.31
CA THR A 144 17.27 -5.79 -0.51
C THR A 144 18.61 -5.94 -1.25
N HIS A 145 19.48 -6.83 -0.80
CA HIS A 145 20.77 -7.11 -1.44
C HIS A 145 20.63 -7.70 -2.85
N LEU A 146 19.51 -8.37 -3.16
CA LEU A 146 19.22 -8.90 -4.50
C LEU A 146 18.96 -7.79 -5.55
N TRP A 147 18.88 -6.53 -5.11
CA TRP A 147 18.72 -5.34 -5.95
C TRP A 147 19.90 -4.36 -5.78
N ASP A 148 21.04 -4.79 -5.27
CA ASP A 148 22.18 -3.90 -4.96
C ASP A 148 21.82 -2.80 -3.92
N GLY A 149 20.89 -3.12 -3.01
CA GLY A 149 20.53 -2.29 -1.86
C GLY A 149 19.15 -1.64 -1.94
N GLU A 150 18.80 -0.94 -0.87
CA GLU A 150 17.43 -0.47 -0.61
C GLU A 150 16.94 0.57 -1.61
N ARG A 151 17.84 1.39 -2.14
CA ARG A 151 17.49 2.44 -3.11
C ARG A 151 16.94 1.84 -4.40
N ASN A 152 17.69 0.93 -5.00
CA ASN A 152 17.30 0.24 -6.22
C ASN A 152 16.08 -0.64 -6.00
N TYR A 153 15.99 -1.29 -4.84
CA TYR A 153 14.82 -2.05 -4.42
C TYR A 153 13.54 -1.20 -4.41
N LEU A 154 13.58 -0.02 -3.77
CA LEU A 154 12.44 0.90 -3.70
C LEU A 154 12.07 1.45 -5.09
N ILE A 155 13.08 1.72 -5.93
CA ILE A 155 12.89 2.18 -7.31
C ILE A 155 12.18 1.11 -8.15
N ASP A 156 12.59 -0.16 -8.07
CA ASP A 156 11.95 -1.26 -8.82
C ASP A 156 10.48 -1.43 -8.40
N ILE A 157 10.19 -1.43 -7.09
CA ILE A 157 8.81 -1.52 -6.57
C ILE A 157 7.96 -0.37 -7.13
N ASN A 158 8.42 0.87 -6.95
CA ASN A 158 7.65 2.05 -7.31
C ASN A 158 7.43 2.12 -8.84
N SER A 159 8.48 1.85 -9.61
CA SER A 159 8.42 1.92 -11.07
C SER A 159 7.47 0.88 -11.64
N ARG A 160 7.49 -0.37 -11.13
CA ARG A 160 6.60 -1.43 -11.63
C ARG A 160 5.14 -1.24 -11.25
N LEU A 161 4.85 -0.72 -10.06
CA LEU A 161 3.47 -0.41 -9.67
C LEU A 161 2.92 0.77 -10.46
N LYS A 162 3.73 1.82 -10.65
CA LYS A 162 3.37 2.96 -11.51
C LYS A 162 3.19 2.57 -12.96
N SER A 163 4.05 1.71 -13.51
CA SER A 163 3.92 1.23 -14.90
C SER A 163 2.66 0.39 -15.11
N LYS A 164 2.12 -0.23 -14.04
CA LYS A 164 0.84 -0.92 -14.06
C LYS A 164 -0.36 0.04 -13.99
N GLY A 165 -0.15 1.32 -13.69
CA GLY A 165 -1.20 2.33 -13.56
C GLY A 165 -1.59 2.66 -12.12
N TYR A 166 -0.85 2.17 -11.11
CA TYR A 166 -1.13 2.52 -9.70
C TYR A 166 -0.38 3.76 -9.25
N SER A 167 -1.10 4.64 -8.58
CA SER A 167 -0.55 5.76 -7.84
C SER A 167 -0.10 5.27 -6.47
N VAL A 168 1.23 5.23 -6.24
CA VAL A 168 1.80 4.71 -4.99
C VAL A 168 2.84 5.61 -4.34
N ARG A 169 2.97 5.50 -3.01
CA ARG A 169 4.09 6.01 -2.21
C ARG A 169 4.65 4.86 -1.38
N CYS A 170 5.97 4.74 -1.35
CA CYS A 170 6.62 3.70 -0.56
C CYS A 170 7.55 4.30 0.50
N GLY A 171 7.58 3.68 1.67
CA GLY A 171 8.48 4.04 2.78
C GLY A 171 9.30 2.84 3.23
N ILE A 172 10.61 2.99 3.39
CA ILE A 172 11.47 1.98 4.04
C ILE A 172 11.94 2.48 5.40
N ALA A 173 11.79 1.66 6.45
CA ALA A 173 12.30 1.96 7.79
C ALA A 173 12.58 0.70 8.61
N ASP A 174 13.13 0.88 9.81
CA ASP A 174 13.46 -0.24 10.72
C ASP A 174 12.21 -0.86 11.39
N THR A 175 11.10 -0.13 11.40
CA THR A 175 9.84 -0.60 12.00
C THR A 175 8.66 -0.45 11.03
N PRO A 176 7.61 -1.28 11.15
CA PRO A 176 6.40 -1.15 10.35
C PRO A 176 5.73 0.22 10.47
N GLY A 177 5.65 0.74 11.70
CA GLY A 177 5.02 2.03 11.99
C GLY A 177 5.78 3.18 11.33
N ALA A 178 7.11 3.17 11.39
CA ALA A 178 7.93 4.18 10.74
C ALA A 178 7.80 4.13 9.21
N ALA A 179 7.85 2.93 8.62
CA ALA A 179 7.67 2.73 7.19
C ALA A 179 6.28 3.21 6.73
N TRP A 180 5.25 2.90 7.52
CA TRP A 180 3.88 3.35 7.31
C TRP A 180 3.77 4.88 7.36
N ALA A 181 4.28 5.49 8.42
CA ALA A 181 4.22 6.93 8.66
C ALA A 181 4.84 7.72 7.51
N ILE A 182 6.08 7.39 7.13
CA ILE A 182 6.78 8.10 6.04
C ILE A 182 6.14 7.86 4.68
N SER A 183 5.49 6.70 4.47
CA SER A 183 4.78 6.42 3.22
C SER A 183 3.53 7.29 3.06
N ARG A 184 2.90 7.74 4.15
CA ARG A 184 1.65 8.53 4.10
C ARG A 184 1.84 10.01 4.34
N TYR A 185 2.66 10.36 5.32
CA TYR A 185 2.87 11.74 5.77
C TYR A 185 4.16 12.35 5.23
N GLY A 186 5.11 11.55 4.75
CA GLY A 186 6.26 12.05 4.02
C GLY A 186 5.86 12.60 2.66
N THR A 187 6.63 13.51 2.05
CA THR A 187 6.27 14.16 0.77
C THR A 187 6.54 13.31 -0.47
N ARG A 188 7.37 12.26 -0.34
CA ARG A 188 7.80 11.39 -1.43
C ARG A 188 8.09 9.98 -0.92
N SER A 189 8.29 9.04 -1.84
CA SER A 189 8.83 7.73 -1.46
C SER A 189 10.25 7.90 -0.92
N GLN A 190 10.53 7.32 0.25
CA GLN A 190 11.78 7.59 0.97
C GLN A 190 12.25 6.40 1.81
N ILE A 191 13.53 6.42 2.14
CA ILE A 191 14.23 5.41 2.93
C ILE A 191 14.76 6.13 4.16
N LEU A 192 14.36 5.68 5.35
CA LEU A 192 14.99 6.12 6.59
C LEU A 192 16.26 5.32 6.83
N PRO A 193 17.41 5.99 7.05
CA PRO A 193 18.60 5.30 7.51
C PRO A 193 18.32 4.56 8.82
N SER A 194 18.98 3.42 9.01
CA SER A 194 18.81 2.66 10.24
C SER A 194 19.19 3.48 11.47
N GLY A 195 18.37 3.40 12.52
CA GLY A 195 18.52 4.18 13.75
C GLY A 195 17.98 5.62 13.69
N GLN A 196 17.53 6.12 12.53
CA GLN A 196 17.02 7.50 12.38
C GLN A 196 15.48 7.60 12.39
N SER A 197 14.79 6.53 12.80
CA SER A 197 13.32 6.53 12.79
C SER A 197 12.74 7.58 13.75
N VAL A 198 13.34 7.77 14.94
CA VAL A 198 12.81 8.68 15.95
C VAL A 198 12.84 10.14 15.50
N SER A 199 13.96 10.60 14.94
CA SER A 199 14.13 12.00 14.53
C SER A 199 13.19 12.41 13.41
N VAL A 200 12.96 11.54 12.43
CA VAL A 200 12.04 11.86 11.33
C VAL A 200 10.58 11.77 11.78
N LEU A 201 10.24 10.82 12.65
CA LEU A 201 8.88 10.70 13.16
C LEU A 201 8.48 11.88 14.06
N SER A 202 9.42 12.51 14.78
CA SER A 202 9.12 13.70 15.61
C SER A 202 8.74 14.94 14.79
N GLU A 203 9.07 14.98 13.50
CA GLU A 203 8.71 16.09 12.60
C GLU A 203 7.34 15.88 11.93
N LEU A 204 6.77 14.68 12.03
CA LEU A 204 5.47 14.37 11.44
C LEU A 204 4.31 14.75 12.38
N SER A 205 3.13 14.93 11.79
CA SER A 205 1.89 15.09 12.55
C SER A 205 1.70 13.93 13.53
N PRO A 206 1.12 14.15 14.73
CA PRO A 206 0.77 13.07 15.65
C PRO A 206 -0.10 11.96 15.03
N ALA A 207 -0.88 12.28 13.98
CA ALA A 207 -1.64 11.29 13.21
C ALA A 207 -0.77 10.25 12.47
N ALA A 208 0.54 10.49 12.37
CA ALA A 208 1.53 9.57 11.83
C ALA A 208 2.02 8.52 12.84
N LEU A 209 1.77 8.72 14.14
CA LEU A 209 2.14 7.81 15.21
C LEU A 209 0.94 6.88 15.48
N ARG A 210 1.11 5.59 15.17
CA ARG A 210 0.14 4.52 15.43
C ARG A 210 0.60 3.68 16.62
#